data_AF-T0N2T8-F1
#
_entry.id   AF-T0N2T8-F1
#
_cell.length_a   1.000
_cell.length_b   1.000
_cell.length_c   1.000
_cell.angle_alpha   90.00
_cell.angle_beta   90.00
_cell.angle_gamma   90.00
#
_symmetry.space_group_name_H-M   'P 1'
#
loop_
_entity.id
_entity.type
_entity.pdbx_description
1 polymer ?
#
loop_
_entity_poly.entity_id
_entity_poly.type
_entity_poly.pdbx_seq_one_letter_code
_entity_poly.pdbx_strand_id
1 'polypeptide(L)'
;MKNPEISGIEYQQGELQGYEIREYLLEKFHRKCVYCGKTNIPLEIEHLTLRSRGGPDTVDNLAISCHDCNQKKNNLTAEEFGYPKVRKRTLIPLKNSAFMNIVRWKLAQLTEAAYTFGYITRKNRISLGLDKSHANDAFVIAGGNMQVRSTVFNATQRRRNNRSLQINKKGFMPSIRRRRYPLQPGDVVEFGESRYGAVGVHSYGNYVIIRNGEKKMDVNVKKVKLVRYCKSIQFGAPIPPTLTHGVSLGGS
;
A
#
# COMPACT_ATOMS: atom_id res chain seq x y z
N MET A 1 21.62 15.50 11.16
CA MET A 1 22.81 14.65 11.39
C MET A 1 22.98 13.71 10.21
N LYS A 2 24.02 13.90 9.41
CA LYS A 2 24.51 12.83 8.51
C LYS A 2 24.97 11.72 9.44
N ASN A 3 24.34 10.55 9.37
CA ASN A 3 24.87 9.40 10.09
C ASN A 3 26.15 8.97 9.33
N PRO A 4 27.36 9.14 9.91
CA PRO A 4 28.61 8.79 9.25
C PRO A 4 28.82 7.27 9.15
N GLU A 5 27.98 6.50 9.85
CA GLU A 5 28.13 5.05 9.97
C GLU A 5 27.39 4.24 8.90
N ILE A 6 26.72 4.88 7.95
CA ILE A 6 26.41 4.20 6.67
C ILE A 6 27.64 4.33 5.76
N SER A 7 28.78 3.89 6.31
CA SER A 7 30.08 3.81 5.67
C SER A 7 30.28 2.35 5.24
N GLY A 8 29.90 2.06 4.00
CA GLY A 8 30.74 1.23 3.12
C GLY A 8 31.06 -0.23 3.46
N ILE A 9 30.41 -0.94 4.39
CA ILE A 9 30.71 -2.37 4.62
C ILE A 9 29.48 -3.29 4.71
N GLU A 10 28.32 -2.83 5.21
CA GLU A 10 27.11 -3.70 5.24
C GLU A 10 26.48 -3.94 3.86
N TYR A 11 26.96 -3.24 2.83
CA TYR A 11 26.44 -3.42 1.48
C TYR A 11 27.15 -4.57 0.75
N GLN A 12 28.43 -4.87 0.96
CA GLN A 12 29.32 -5.46 -0.05
C GLN A 12 29.37 -6.99 -0.26
N GLN A 13 28.34 -7.79 0.01
CA GLN A 13 28.45 -9.26 -0.16
C GLN A 13 27.20 -9.94 -0.77
N GLY A 14 27.26 -10.24 -2.08
CA GLY A 14 26.46 -11.29 -2.76
C GLY A 14 25.63 -10.86 -3.98
N GLU A 15 25.18 -11.81 -4.82
CA GLU A 15 24.28 -11.54 -5.99
C GLU A 15 22.99 -10.81 -5.60
N LEU A 16 22.51 -11.03 -4.36
CA LEU A 16 21.32 -10.38 -3.80
C LEU A 16 21.53 -8.88 -3.55
N GLN A 17 22.76 -8.44 -3.27
CA GLN A 17 23.11 -7.03 -3.11
C GLN A 17 22.88 -6.23 -4.39
N GLY A 18 23.26 -6.80 -5.55
CA GLY A 18 23.04 -6.16 -6.84
C GLY A 18 21.55 -5.94 -7.13
N TYR A 19 20.70 -6.85 -6.67
CA TYR A 19 19.25 -6.74 -6.78
C TYR A 19 18.69 -5.64 -5.87
N GLU A 20 19.22 -5.48 -4.65
CA GLU A 20 18.82 -4.39 -3.74
C GLU A 20 19.18 -3.01 -4.29
N ILE A 21 20.42 -2.83 -4.75
CA ILE A 21 20.88 -1.56 -5.35
C ILE A 21 20.06 -1.24 -6.60
N ARG A 22 19.80 -2.24 -7.45
CA ARG A 22 18.99 -2.07 -8.65
C ARG A 22 17.58 -1.60 -8.31
N GLU A 23 16.90 -2.26 -7.36
CA GLU A 23 15.54 -1.90 -6.97
C GLU A 23 15.49 -0.53 -6.27
N TYR A 24 16.49 -0.19 -5.46
CA TYR A 24 16.64 1.15 -4.90
C TYR A 24 16.76 2.22 -5.99
N LEU A 25 17.63 2.02 -6.99
CA LEU A 25 17.82 2.98 -8.08
C LEU A 25 16.56 3.06 -8.97
N LEU A 26 15.90 1.93 -9.22
CA LEU A 26 14.62 1.88 -9.93
C LEU A 26 13.55 2.73 -9.23
N GLU A 27 13.42 2.61 -7.90
CA GLU A 27 12.49 3.44 -7.13
C GLU A 27 12.90 4.91 -7.16
N LYS A 28 14.19 5.20 -6.94
CA LYS A 28 14.74 6.56 -6.89
C LYS A 28 14.50 7.35 -8.15
N PHE A 29 14.62 6.70 -9.30
CA PHE A 29 14.44 7.33 -10.60
C PHE A 29 13.08 7.00 -11.21
N HIS A 30 12.13 6.50 -10.41
CA HIS A 30 10.75 6.21 -10.81
C HIS A 30 10.64 5.31 -12.04
N ARG A 31 11.57 4.37 -12.18
CA ARG A 31 11.68 3.42 -13.30
C ARG A 31 11.72 4.13 -14.66
N LYS A 32 12.40 5.29 -14.71
CA LYS A 32 12.61 6.09 -15.92
C LYS A 32 14.11 6.22 -16.21
N CYS A 33 14.48 6.14 -17.48
CA CYS A 33 15.84 6.48 -17.88
C CYS A 33 16.18 7.92 -17.46
N VAL A 34 17.31 8.12 -16.78
CA VAL A 34 17.72 9.45 -16.28
C VAL A 34 18.00 10.47 -17.39
N TYR A 35 18.29 10.00 -18.60
CA TYR A 35 18.62 10.83 -19.76
C TYR A 35 17.40 11.10 -20.64
N CYS A 36 16.80 10.06 -21.22
CA CYS A 36 15.70 10.21 -22.17
C CYS A 36 14.31 10.19 -21.54
N GLY A 37 14.19 9.86 -20.25
CA GLY A 37 12.91 9.85 -19.52
C GLY A 37 11.95 8.71 -19.89
N LYS A 38 12.29 7.85 -20.86
CA LYS A 38 11.47 6.70 -21.27
C LYS A 38 11.23 5.74 -20.10
N THR A 39 10.05 5.13 -20.10
CA THR A 39 9.59 4.13 -19.11
C THR A 39 9.20 2.83 -19.81
N ASN A 40 8.95 1.76 -19.04
CA ASN A 40 8.56 0.44 -19.56
C ASN A 40 9.54 -0.15 -20.58
N ILE A 41 10.82 0.16 -20.43
CA ILE A 41 11.92 -0.39 -21.22
C ILE A 41 12.94 -1.03 -20.28
N PRO A 42 13.79 -1.95 -20.76
CA PRO A 42 14.92 -2.44 -19.98
C PRO A 42 15.82 -1.26 -19.56
N LEU A 43 16.13 -1.22 -18.26
CA LEU A 43 17.02 -0.23 -17.67
C LEU A 43 18.25 -0.93 -17.08
N GLU A 44 19.41 -0.32 -17.24
CA GLU A 44 20.70 -0.79 -16.76
C GLU A 44 21.18 0.10 -15.62
N ILE A 45 22.00 -0.45 -14.72
CA ILE A 45 22.71 0.37 -13.74
C ILE A 45 23.89 0.99 -14.46
N GLU A 46 24.05 2.30 -14.33
CA GLU A 46 25.12 3.04 -14.98
C GLU A 46 25.88 3.92 -13.99
N HIS A 47 27.21 3.99 -14.17
CA HIS A 47 28.07 4.94 -13.48
C HIS A 47 28.03 6.32 -14.15
N LEU A 48 27.69 7.36 -13.39
CA LEU A 48 27.69 8.75 -13.86
C LEU A 48 29.11 9.25 -14.15
N THR A 49 30.06 8.89 -13.29
CA THR A 49 31.51 8.92 -13.55
C THR A 49 31.97 7.48 -13.66
N LEU A 50 32.54 7.10 -14.80
CA LEU A 50 32.92 5.70 -15.08
C LEU A 50 34.00 5.19 -14.15
N ARG A 51 33.98 3.87 -13.89
CA ARG A 51 35.02 3.18 -13.11
C ARG A 51 36.42 3.38 -13.69
N SER A 52 36.56 3.35 -15.02
CA SER A 52 37.84 3.58 -15.71
C SER A 52 38.40 4.99 -15.49
N ARG A 53 37.56 5.96 -15.12
CA ARG A 53 37.95 7.34 -14.77
C ARG A 53 37.97 7.56 -13.25
N GLY A 54 38.10 6.50 -12.46
CA GLY A 54 38.13 6.56 -10.99
C GLY A 54 36.77 6.78 -10.33
N GLY A 55 35.67 6.55 -11.05
CA GLY A 55 34.33 6.67 -10.51
C GLY A 55 34.03 5.61 -9.43
N PRO A 56 33.54 5.99 -8.25
CA PRO A 56 33.27 5.06 -7.16
C PRO A 56 32.01 4.22 -7.43
N ASP A 57 31.95 3.02 -6.86
CA ASP A 57 30.79 2.14 -6.93
C ASP A 57 29.78 2.44 -5.80
N THR A 58 29.40 3.72 -5.69
CA THR A 58 28.49 4.20 -4.65
C THR A 58 27.17 4.66 -5.24
N VAL A 59 26.10 4.58 -4.44
CA VAL A 59 24.75 5.01 -4.84
C VAL A 59 24.70 6.48 -5.30
N ASP A 60 25.63 7.31 -4.85
CA ASP A 60 25.75 8.71 -5.25
C ASP A 60 26.35 8.88 -6.67
N ASN A 61 27.02 7.85 -7.19
CA ASN A 61 27.58 7.79 -8.54
C ASN A 61 26.82 6.82 -9.47
N LEU A 62 25.79 6.14 -8.99
CA LEU A 62 24.99 5.19 -9.76
C LEU A 62 23.63 5.78 -10.15
N ALA A 63 23.19 5.47 -11.37
CA ALA A 63 21.88 5.82 -11.90
C ALA A 63 21.28 4.67 -12.73
N ILE A 64 20.08 4.86 -13.27
CA ILE A 64 19.47 3.94 -14.23
C ILE A 64 19.27 4.59 -15.60
N SER A 65 19.68 3.91 -16.65
CA SER A 65 19.55 4.37 -18.03
C SER A 65 19.06 3.26 -18.95
N CYS A 66 18.55 3.62 -20.12
CA CYS A 66 18.29 2.62 -21.15
C CYS A 66 19.56 2.32 -21.94
N HIS A 67 19.62 1.13 -22.52
CA HIS A 67 20.75 0.66 -23.31
C HIS A 67 21.25 1.70 -24.33
N ASP A 68 20.34 2.27 -25.14
CA ASP A 68 20.68 3.28 -26.16
C ASP A 68 21.36 4.52 -25.59
N CYS A 69 20.93 4.99 -24.41
CA CYS A 69 21.51 6.18 -23.79
C CYS A 69 22.86 5.85 -23.15
N ASN A 70 22.95 4.69 -22.48
CA ASN A 70 24.19 4.20 -21.88
C ASN A 70 25.28 4.06 -22.96
N GLN A 71 24.96 3.42 -24.09
CA GLN A 71 25.87 3.31 -25.23
C GLN A 71 26.25 4.66 -25.84
N LYS A 72 25.30 5.59 -25.99
CA LYS A 72 25.59 6.93 -26.53
C LYS A 72 26.46 7.78 -25.62
N LYS A 73 26.29 7.67 -24.30
CA LYS A 73 27.17 8.33 -23.33
C LYS A 73 28.57 7.73 -23.40
N ASN A 74 28.69 6.41 -23.57
CA ASN A 74 29.97 5.72 -23.69
C ASN A 74 30.91 6.09 -22.53
N ASN A 75 32.07 6.68 -22.84
CA ASN A 75 33.11 7.03 -21.89
C ASN A 75 32.95 8.44 -21.26
N LEU A 76 31.89 9.16 -21.63
CA LEU A 76 31.58 10.48 -21.12
C LEU A 76 31.01 10.39 -19.70
N THR A 77 31.24 11.42 -18.91
CA THR A 77 30.51 11.68 -17.68
C THR A 77 29.10 12.15 -17.99
N ALA A 78 28.18 12.05 -17.03
CA ALA A 78 26.83 12.60 -17.20
C ALA A 78 26.82 14.11 -17.49
N GLU A 79 27.82 14.85 -16.99
CA GLU A 79 28.00 16.28 -17.26
C GLU A 79 28.46 16.52 -18.71
N GLU A 80 29.49 15.82 -19.18
CA GLU A 80 29.99 15.87 -20.56
C GLU A 80 28.92 15.42 -21.58
N PHE A 81 28.05 14.49 -21.20
CA PHE A 81 26.92 14.04 -22.03
C PHE A 81 25.74 15.05 -22.10
N GLY A 82 25.84 16.20 -21.41
CA GLY A 82 24.82 17.26 -21.43
C GLY A 82 23.74 17.14 -20.34
N TYR A 83 23.94 16.29 -19.33
CA TYR A 83 22.99 16.03 -18.25
C TYR A 83 23.53 16.33 -16.84
N PRO A 84 24.04 17.56 -16.57
CA PRO A 84 24.69 17.90 -15.30
C PRO A 84 23.77 17.82 -14.08
N LYS A 85 22.45 17.87 -14.30
CA LYS A 85 21.45 17.78 -13.22
C LYS A 85 21.28 16.35 -12.68
N VAL A 86 21.70 15.32 -13.42
CA VAL A 86 21.51 13.92 -12.99
C VAL A 86 22.29 13.62 -11.72
N ARG A 87 23.52 14.13 -11.60
CA ARG A 87 24.34 13.99 -10.39
C ARG A 87 23.72 14.67 -9.16
N LYS A 88 23.02 15.79 -9.35
CA LYS A 88 22.28 16.42 -8.24
C LYS A 88 21.13 15.53 -7.75
N ARG A 89 20.52 14.74 -8.65
CA ARG A 89 19.42 13.82 -8.29
C ARG A 89 19.91 12.59 -7.52
N THR A 90 21.13 12.11 -7.76
CA THR A 90 21.71 11.01 -6.97
C THR A 90 21.97 11.43 -5.52
N LEU A 91 22.31 12.70 -5.28
CA LEU A 91 22.55 13.21 -3.93
C LEU A 91 21.28 13.42 -3.10
N ILE A 92 20.09 13.40 -3.72
CA ILE A 92 18.83 13.54 -2.99
C ILE A 92 18.46 12.17 -2.38
N PRO A 93 18.41 12.06 -1.04
CA PRO A 93 18.02 10.81 -0.40
C PRO A 93 16.51 10.57 -0.52
N LEU A 94 16.12 9.29 -0.58
CA LEU A 94 14.72 8.89 -0.53
C LEU A 94 14.18 9.01 0.91
N LYS A 95 13.63 10.18 1.25
CA LYS A 95 13.06 10.46 2.59
C LYS A 95 12.07 9.39 3.07
N ASN A 96 11.17 8.96 2.18
CA ASN A 96 10.17 7.94 2.51
C ASN A 96 10.83 6.58 2.82
N SER A 97 11.87 6.20 2.08
CA SER A 97 12.60 4.96 2.33
C SER A 97 13.33 4.99 3.66
N ALA A 98 14.00 6.12 3.97
CA ALA A 98 14.67 6.30 5.25
C ALA A 98 13.68 6.23 6.43
N PHE A 99 12.52 6.88 6.31
CA PHE A 99 11.46 6.79 7.31
C PHE A 99 10.95 5.36 7.50
N MET A 100 10.65 4.64 6.40
CA MET A 100 10.18 3.26 6.49
C MET A 100 11.24 2.31 7.08
N ASN A 101 12.52 2.55 6.85
CA ASN A 101 13.61 1.79 7.47
C ASN A 101 13.67 2.02 8.99
N ILE A 102 13.55 3.28 9.43
CA ILE A 102 13.49 3.61 10.87
C ILE A 102 12.29 2.93 11.54
N VAL A 103 11.11 3.04 10.92
CA VAL A 103 9.87 2.40 11.44
C VAL A 103 10.04 0.89 11.50
N ARG A 104 10.57 0.25 10.44
CA ARG A 104 10.78 -1.21 10.42
C ARG A 104 11.72 -1.65 11.52
N TRP A 105 12.86 -0.98 11.70
CA TRP A 105 13.83 -1.32 12.73
C TRP A 105 13.22 -1.20 14.12
N LYS A 106 12.47 -0.11 14.38
CA LYS A 106 11.79 0.08 15.66
C LYS A 106 10.72 -0.99 15.90
N LEU A 107 9.95 -1.37 14.88
CA LEU A 107 8.94 -2.43 14.99
C LEU A 107 9.57 -3.80 15.22
N ALA A 108 10.62 -4.15 14.49
CA ALA A 108 11.35 -5.40 14.68
C ALA A 108 11.90 -5.50 16.11
N GLN A 109 12.47 -4.40 16.64
CA GLN A 109 12.97 -4.37 18.01
C GLN A 109 11.85 -4.53 19.06
N LEU A 110 10.68 -3.92 18.83
CA LEU A 110 9.57 -3.98 19.78
C LEU A 110 8.80 -5.30 19.76
N THR A 111 8.77 -5.99 18.62
CA THR A 111 7.95 -7.19 18.40
C THR A 111 8.78 -8.47 18.32
N GLU A 112 10.10 -8.35 18.26
CA GLU A 112 11.05 -9.44 17.98
C GLU A 112 10.72 -10.21 16.70
N ALA A 113 9.91 -9.60 15.81
CA ALA A 113 9.47 -10.24 14.59
C ALA A 113 10.58 -10.22 13.53
N ALA A 114 10.73 -11.35 12.83
CA ALA A 114 11.50 -11.39 11.59
C ALA A 114 10.87 -10.45 10.55
N TYR A 115 11.73 -9.81 9.74
CA TYR A 115 11.30 -8.93 8.66
C TYR A 115 11.94 -9.36 7.35
N THR A 116 11.33 -8.92 6.25
CA THR A 116 11.85 -9.16 4.91
C THR A 116 11.64 -7.92 4.04
N PHE A 117 12.29 -7.90 2.88
CA PHE A 117 12.21 -6.81 1.91
C PHE A 117 11.33 -7.19 0.72
N GLY A 118 10.64 -6.20 0.16
CA GLY A 118 9.74 -6.42 -0.99
C GLY A 118 10.45 -6.99 -2.22
N TYR A 119 11.75 -6.74 -2.36
CA TYR A 119 12.55 -7.27 -3.46
C TYR A 119 12.80 -8.79 -3.29
N ILE A 120 13.00 -9.25 -2.04
CA ILE A 120 13.18 -10.67 -1.70
C ILE A 120 11.87 -11.42 -1.92
N THR A 121 10.76 -10.87 -1.41
CA THR A 121 9.44 -11.49 -1.59
C THR A 121 9.07 -11.57 -3.06
N ARG A 122 9.37 -10.54 -3.86
CA ARG A 122 9.17 -10.56 -5.31
C ARG A 122 10.02 -11.64 -5.99
N LYS A 123 11.30 -11.80 -5.64
CA LYS A 123 12.18 -12.83 -6.21
C LYS A 123 11.63 -14.23 -5.93
N ASN A 124 11.32 -14.51 -4.67
CA ASN A 124 10.78 -15.80 -4.24
C ASN A 124 9.40 -16.08 -4.86
N ARG A 125 8.57 -15.05 -5.03
CA ARG A 125 7.28 -15.16 -5.70
C ARG A 125 7.43 -15.56 -7.17
N ILE A 126 8.38 -14.94 -7.88
CA ILE A 126 8.66 -15.26 -9.29
C ILE A 126 9.25 -16.68 -9.43
N SER A 127 10.17 -17.08 -8.55
CA SER A 127 10.73 -18.44 -8.60
C SER A 127 9.68 -19.53 -8.35
N LEU A 128 8.62 -19.22 -7.60
CA LEU A 128 7.48 -20.11 -7.38
C LEU A 128 6.40 -20.01 -8.47
N GLY A 129 6.58 -19.18 -9.51
CA GLY A 129 5.60 -18.99 -10.57
C GLY A 129 4.28 -18.35 -10.12
N LEU A 130 4.30 -17.57 -9.02
CA LEU A 130 3.10 -16.99 -8.43
C LEU A 130 2.82 -15.56 -8.94
N ASP A 131 1.57 -15.28 -9.26
CA ASP A 131 1.13 -13.94 -9.62
C ASP A 131 1.15 -12.97 -8.44
N LYS A 132 1.24 -11.66 -8.75
CA LYS A 132 1.29 -10.60 -7.75
C LYS A 132 -0.07 -10.46 -7.08
N SER A 133 -0.16 -10.86 -5.82
CA SER A 133 -1.34 -10.63 -4.97
C SER A 133 -0.91 -10.51 -3.52
N HIS A 134 -1.68 -9.80 -2.70
CA HIS A 134 -1.39 -9.66 -1.27
C HIS A 134 -1.36 -11.02 -0.54
N ALA A 135 -2.22 -11.96 -0.95
CA ALA A 135 -2.26 -13.30 -0.39
C ALA A 135 -0.99 -14.11 -0.75
N ASN A 136 -0.54 -14.02 -2.00
CA ASN A 136 0.69 -14.69 -2.44
C ASN A 136 1.93 -14.08 -1.80
N ASP A 137 2.00 -12.75 -1.68
CA ASP A 137 3.11 -12.09 -1.00
C ASP A 137 3.17 -12.52 0.48
N ALA A 138 2.03 -12.56 1.18
CA ALA A 138 1.97 -13.04 2.57
C ALA A 138 2.40 -14.51 2.72
N PHE A 139 1.96 -15.37 1.80
CA PHE A 139 2.36 -16.78 1.76
C PHE A 139 3.88 -16.94 1.60
N VAL A 140 4.49 -16.16 0.70
CA VAL A 140 5.93 -16.17 0.47
C VAL A 140 6.69 -15.63 1.67
N ILE A 141 6.19 -14.57 2.32
CA ILE A 141 6.78 -14.02 3.55
C ILE A 141 6.80 -15.06 4.68
N ALA A 142 5.76 -15.89 4.77
CA ALA A 142 5.67 -16.97 5.75
C ALA A 142 6.54 -18.19 5.42
N GLY A 143 7.37 -18.15 4.36
CA GLY A 143 8.22 -19.26 3.94
C GLY A 143 7.48 -20.33 3.12
N GLY A 144 6.31 -20.01 2.57
CA GLY A 144 5.50 -20.96 1.84
C GLY A 144 6.09 -21.41 0.51
N ASN A 145 5.91 -22.70 0.20
CA ASN A 145 6.36 -23.36 -1.02
C ASN A 145 5.17 -24.00 -1.78
N MET A 146 5.02 -25.32 -1.75
CA MET A 146 3.95 -26.11 -2.37
C MET A 146 2.81 -26.49 -1.40
N GLN A 147 2.86 -26.03 -0.16
CA GLN A 147 1.84 -26.33 0.85
C GLN A 147 0.44 -25.80 0.49
N VAL A 148 -0.59 -26.44 1.06
CA VAL A 148 -2.00 -26.08 0.90
C VAL A 148 -2.25 -24.65 1.37
N ARG A 149 -3.01 -23.89 0.58
CA ARG A 149 -3.33 -22.48 0.85
C ARG A 149 -4.54 -22.36 1.77
N SER A 150 -4.50 -21.37 2.67
CA SER A 150 -5.68 -20.98 3.43
C SER A 150 -6.67 -20.21 2.57
N THR A 151 -7.93 -20.20 2.99
CA THR A 151 -8.96 -19.36 2.38
C THR A 151 -8.63 -17.89 2.60
N VAL A 152 -8.66 -17.09 1.53
CA VAL A 152 -8.34 -15.66 1.58
C VAL A 152 -9.52 -14.90 2.18
N PHE A 153 -9.28 -14.12 3.24
CA PHE A 153 -10.26 -13.20 3.81
C PHE A 153 -9.88 -11.76 3.50
N ASN A 154 -10.80 -11.02 2.89
CA ASN A 154 -10.61 -9.60 2.63
C ASN A 154 -11.16 -8.79 3.80
N ALA A 155 -10.34 -7.95 4.41
CA ALA A 155 -10.78 -7.02 5.45
C ALA A 155 -10.66 -5.58 4.95
N THR A 156 -11.75 -4.83 4.95
CA THR A 156 -11.78 -3.42 4.58
C THR A 156 -11.89 -2.57 5.84
N GLN A 157 -10.88 -1.75 6.13
CA GLN A 157 -10.96 -0.77 7.21
C GLN A 157 -11.55 0.54 6.69
N ARG A 158 -12.78 0.87 7.08
CA ARG A 158 -13.38 2.19 6.80
C ARG A 158 -13.07 3.16 7.94
N ARG A 159 -12.33 4.24 7.65
CA ARG A 159 -11.95 5.25 8.65
C ARG A 159 -13.19 5.90 9.28
N ARG A 160 -13.20 6.01 10.62
CA ARG A 160 -14.30 6.63 11.41
C ARG A 160 -14.54 8.10 11.07
N ASN A 161 -13.48 8.83 10.78
CA ASN A 161 -13.51 10.25 10.50
C ASN A 161 -12.82 10.50 9.15
N ASN A 162 -13.62 10.77 8.10
CA ASN A 162 -13.11 11.46 6.92
C ASN A 162 -13.04 12.93 7.30
N ARG A 163 -11.83 13.47 7.51
CA ARG A 163 -11.62 14.89 7.81
C ARG A 163 -11.60 15.72 6.52
N SER A 164 -12.55 15.47 5.62
CA SER A 164 -12.75 16.32 4.45
C SER A 164 -13.71 17.45 4.83
N LEU A 165 -13.28 18.70 4.69
CA LEU A 165 -14.16 19.86 4.82
C LEU A 165 -15.21 19.78 3.72
N GLN A 166 -16.48 19.59 4.09
CA GLN A 166 -17.56 19.60 3.13
C GLN A 166 -17.86 21.06 2.74
N ILE A 167 -17.63 21.41 1.48
CA ILE A 167 -18.02 22.71 0.93
C ILE A 167 -19.53 22.75 0.68
N ASN A 168 -20.16 23.92 0.85
CA ASN A 168 -21.59 24.07 0.63
C ASN A 168 -21.90 24.20 -0.89
N LYS A 169 -23.15 23.94 -1.32
CA LYS A 169 -23.57 24.01 -2.74
C LYS A 169 -23.55 25.44 -3.34
N LYS A 170 -23.45 26.49 -2.52
CA LYS A 170 -23.61 27.92 -2.90
C LYS A 170 -22.38 28.79 -2.59
N GLY A 171 -21.22 28.22 -2.25
CA GLY A 171 -20.02 29.00 -1.93
C GLY A 171 -18.98 28.29 -1.05
N PHE A 172 -17.80 28.90 -0.98
CA PHE A 172 -16.58 28.43 -0.29
C PHE A 172 -16.66 28.36 1.25
N MET A 173 -17.86 28.49 1.85
CA MET A 173 -18.02 28.33 3.30
C MET A 173 -18.12 26.86 3.69
N PRO A 174 -17.34 26.38 4.66
CA PRO A 174 -17.47 25.04 5.21
C PRO A 174 -18.89 24.78 5.69
N SER A 175 -19.56 23.76 5.12
CA SER A 175 -20.79 23.21 5.67
C SER A 175 -20.42 22.34 6.86
N ILE A 176 -20.16 22.98 8.01
CA ILE A 176 -19.88 22.26 9.25
C ILE A 176 -21.21 21.74 9.77
N ARG A 177 -21.45 20.46 9.50
CA ARG A 177 -22.56 19.76 10.11
C ARG A 177 -22.32 19.63 11.62
N ARG A 178 -23.00 20.46 12.40
CA ARG A 178 -22.81 20.59 13.87
C ARG A 178 -23.28 19.36 14.67
N ARG A 179 -24.18 18.56 14.11
CA ARG A 179 -24.70 17.34 14.75
C ARG A 179 -24.63 16.13 13.81
N ARG A 180 -23.99 15.08 14.29
CA ARG A 180 -23.91 13.77 13.63
C ARG A 180 -25.20 13.00 13.87
N TYR A 181 -25.80 12.42 12.82
CA TYR A 181 -26.97 11.55 13.03
C TYR A 181 -26.55 10.24 13.69
N PRO A 182 -27.44 9.62 14.48
CA PRO A 182 -27.17 8.35 15.16
C PRO A 182 -26.73 7.24 14.21
N LEU A 183 -27.38 7.15 13.04
CA LEU A 183 -27.05 6.21 11.97
C LEU A 183 -26.37 6.90 10.80
N GLN A 184 -25.55 6.14 10.07
CA GLN A 184 -24.79 6.58 8.91
C GLN A 184 -24.92 5.58 7.75
N PRO A 185 -24.74 6.04 6.50
CA PRO A 185 -24.63 5.16 5.34
C PRO A 185 -23.57 4.06 5.55
N GLY A 186 -23.98 2.82 5.32
CA GLY A 186 -23.22 1.58 5.46
C GLY A 186 -23.36 0.89 6.83
N ASP A 187 -24.07 1.49 7.79
CA ASP A 187 -24.27 0.88 9.12
C ASP A 187 -25.14 -0.37 8.96
N VAL A 188 -24.93 -1.39 9.79
CA VAL A 188 -25.81 -2.56 9.84
C VAL A 188 -26.80 -2.34 10.97
N VAL A 189 -28.08 -2.37 10.64
CA VAL A 189 -29.19 -2.19 11.57
C VAL A 189 -30.11 -3.40 11.54
N GLU A 190 -30.74 -3.69 12.66
CA GLU A 190 -31.73 -4.74 12.84
C GLU A 190 -33.12 -4.11 12.84
N PHE A 191 -34.02 -4.67 12.03
CA PHE A 191 -35.42 -4.25 11.92
C PHE A 191 -36.29 -5.49 11.81
N GLY A 192 -37.18 -5.71 12.79
CA GLY A 192 -37.83 -7.01 12.95
C GLY A 192 -36.79 -8.08 13.28
N GLU A 193 -36.84 -9.21 12.57
CA GLU A 193 -35.92 -10.36 12.76
C GLU A 193 -34.75 -10.37 11.76
N SER A 194 -34.62 -9.31 10.96
CA SER A 194 -33.64 -9.25 9.86
C SER A 194 -32.66 -8.09 10.01
N ARG A 195 -31.46 -8.28 9.45
CA ARG A 195 -30.37 -7.30 9.44
C ARG A 195 -30.23 -6.68 8.06
N TYR A 196 -30.11 -5.36 8.03
CA TYR A 196 -30.07 -4.57 6.81
C TYR A 196 -28.92 -3.58 6.81
N GLY A 197 -28.41 -3.27 5.63
CA GLY A 197 -27.46 -2.17 5.43
C GLY A 197 -28.20 -0.84 5.28
N ALA A 198 -27.84 0.15 6.09
CA ALA A 198 -28.30 1.53 5.93
C ALA A 198 -27.68 2.14 4.66
N VAL A 199 -28.49 2.68 3.77
CA VAL A 199 -28.05 3.37 2.54
C VAL A 199 -27.91 4.86 2.77
N GLY A 200 -28.83 5.43 3.55
CA GLY A 200 -28.97 6.88 3.71
C GLY A 200 -29.77 7.20 4.96
N VAL A 201 -29.66 8.43 5.43
CA VAL A 201 -30.47 8.96 6.54
C VAL A 201 -31.01 10.32 6.12
N HIS A 202 -32.31 10.52 6.25
CA HIS A 202 -32.99 11.76 5.87
C HIS A 202 -33.87 12.29 7.00
N SER A 203 -34.61 13.37 6.74
CA SER A 203 -35.48 14.03 7.71
C SER A 203 -34.77 14.32 9.03
N TYR A 204 -33.61 14.99 8.94
CA TYR A 204 -32.77 15.38 10.06
C TYR A 204 -32.32 14.23 10.99
N GLY A 205 -32.26 12.99 10.50
CA GLY A 205 -31.82 11.85 11.30
C GLY A 205 -32.94 10.98 11.83
N ASN A 206 -34.21 11.31 11.53
CA ASN A 206 -35.36 10.58 12.05
C ASN A 206 -35.71 9.32 11.25
N TYR A 207 -35.29 9.25 9.99
CA TYR A 207 -35.55 8.11 9.11
C TYR A 207 -34.26 7.60 8.47
N VAL A 208 -34.12 6.28 8.44
CA VAL A 208 -33.04 5.56 7.78
C VAL A 208 -33.60 4.79 6.59
N ILE A 209 -32.91 4.89 5.46
CA ILE A 209 -33.17 4.08 4.28
C ILE A 209 -32.38 2.80 4.44
N ILE A 210 -33.04 1.66 4.55
CA ILE A 210 -32.38 0.34 4.64
C ILE A 210 -32.58 -0.44 3.34
N ARG A 211 -31.59 -1.25 2.97
CA ARG A 211 -31.58 -2.04 1.73
C ARG A 211 -31.79 -3.52 2.03
N ASN A 212 -32.78 -4.12 1.35
CA ASN A 212 -33.00 -5.56 1.30
C ASN A 212 -32.84 -6.03 -0.16
N GLY A 213 -31.67 -6.56 -0.51
CA GLY A 213 -31.32 -6.85 -1.90
C GLY A 213 -31.37 -5.59 -2.78
N GLU A 214 -32.24 -5.57 -3.77
CA GLU A 214 -32.45 -4.41 -4.67
C GLU A 214 -33.45 -3.38 -4.14
N LYS A 215 -34.32 -3.78 -3.20
CA LYS A 215 -35.38 -2.92 -2.67
C LYS A 215 -34.85 -2.03 -1.53
N LYS A 216 -35.33 -0.79 -1.51
CA LYS A 216 -35.08 0.19 -0.45
C LYS A 216 -36.36 0.41 0.34
N MET A 217 -36.24 0.55 1.65
CA MET A 217 -37.35 0.87 2.53
C MET A 217 -36.96 1.94 3.54
N ASP A 218 -37.89 2.83 3.87
CA ASP A 218 -37.71 3.91 4.83
C ASP A 218 -38.28 3.51 6.18
N VAL A 219 -37.43 3.55 7.21
CA VAL A 219 -37.80 3.13 8.57
C VAL A 219 -37.43 4.23 9.55
N ASN A 220 -38.31 4.45 10.53
CA ASN A 220 -38.02 5.39 11.62
C ASN A 220 -36.83 4.88 12.45
N VAL A 221 -35.86 5.75 12.75
CA VAL A 221 -34.64 5.40 13.47
C VAL A 221 -34.91 4.82 14.87
N LYS A 222 -36.05 5.17 15.50
CA LYS A 222 -36.44 4.60 16.80
C LYS A 222 -36.85 3.13 16.72
N LYS A 223 -37.24 2.64 15.53
CA LYS A 223 -37.70 1.26 15.31
C LYS A 223 -36.57 0.30 14.90
N VAL A 224 -35.35 0.82 14.76
CA VAL A 224 -34.20 0.02 14.33
C VAL A 224 -33.13 0.00 15.42
N LYS A 225 -32.48 -1.14 15.57
CA LYS A 225 -31.36 -1.31 16.51
C LYS A 225 -30.05 -1.34 15.74
N LEU A 226 -29.08 -0.53 16.14
CA LEU A 226 -27.75 -0.58 15.52
C LEU A 226 -27.01 -1.85 15.95
N VAL A 227 -26.57 -2.65 14.97
CA VAL A 227 -25.80 -3.88 15.19
C VAL A 227 -24.31 -3.63 14.98
N ARG A 228 -23.95 -2.95 13.88
CA ARG A 228 -22.54 -2.71 13.54
C ARG A 228 -22.39 -1.38 12.82
N TYR A 229 -21.50 -0.53 13.33
CA TYR A 229 -21.12 0.69 12.62
C TYR A 229 -20.42 0.36 11.30
N CYS A 230 -20.66 1.18 10.27
CA CYS A 230 -20.01 1.10 8.96
C CYS A 230 -18.52 1.38 9.01
N LYS A 231 -18.09 2.14 10.02
CA LYS A 231 -16.71 2.64 10.16
C LYS A 231 -15.92 1.81 11.16
N SER A 232 -15.81 0.53 10.87
CA SER A 232 -14.98 -0.45 11.56
C SER A 232 -14.30 -1.35 10.52
N ILE A 233 -13.50 -2.31 10.98
CA ILE A 233 -12.95 -3.36 10.11
C ILE A 233 -14.13 -4.22 9.65
N GLN A 234 -14.35 -4.29 8.33
CA GLN A 234 -15.39 -5.10 7.69
C GLN A 234 -14.72 -6.28 6.99
N PHE A 235 -15.04 -7.52 7.38
CA PHE A 235 -14.63 -8.71 6.65
C PHE A 235 -15.59 -8.95 5.48
N GLY A 236 -15.05 -9.25 4.29
CA GLY A 236 -15.75 -9.31 3.01
C GLY A 236 -16.07 -10.72 2.50
N ALA A 237 -15.97 -11.76 3.33
CA ALA A 237 -16.50 -13.09 3.03
C ALA A 237 -17.69 -13.38 3.95
N PRO A 238 -18.65 -14.22 3.50
CA PRO A 238 -20.08 -13.91 3.53
C PRO A 238 -20.51 -13.55 4.94
N ILE A 239 -21.42 -12.59 5.03
CA ILE A 239 -22.24 -12.35 6.22
C ILE A 239 -22.52 -13.74 6.83
N PRO A 240 -22.13 -14.03 8.09
CA PRO A 240 -22.51 -15.30 8.70
C PRO A 240 -24.00 -15.45 8.45
N PRO A 241 -24.46 -16.63 7.96
CA PRO A 241 -25.81 -16.77 7.44
C PRO A 241 -26.80 -16.14 8.42
N THR A 242 -27.84 -15.50 7.88
CA THR A 242 -29.02 -15.14 8.64
C THR A 242 -29.32 -16.30 9.58
N LEU A 243 -29.47 -16.04 10.88
CA LEU A 243 -29.87 -17.08 11.83
C LEU A 243 -31.18 -17.66 11.29
N THR A 244 -31.09 -18.77 10.57
CA THR A 244 -32.25 -19.55 10.19
C THR A 244 -32.78 -20.14 11.47
N HIS A 245 -34.03 -19.83 11.77
CA HIS A 245 -34.78 -20.28 12.94
C HIS A 245 -34.45 -21.73 13.34
N GLY A 246 -34.32 -21.93 14.66
CA GLY A 246 -34.71 -23.17 15.33
C GLY A 246 -33.79 -24.37 15.14
N VAL A 247 -32.70 -24.44 15.90
CA VAL A 247 -32.23 -25.74 16.41
C VAL A 247 -32.85 -25.92 17.79
N SER A 248 -33.98 -26.64 17.80
CA SER A 248 -34.49 -27.27 19.01
C SER A 248 -33.45 -28.28 19.46
N LEU A 249 -32.81 -28.06 20.61
CA LEU A 249 -32.10 -29.13 21.32
C LEU A 249 -33.17 -30.02 21.97
N GLY A 250 -33.82 -30.83 21.13
CA GLY A 250 -34.61 -31.98 21.55
C GLY A 250 -33.67 -33.12 21.89
N GLY A 251 -33.89 -33.70 23.06
CA GLY A 251 -32.96 -34.62 23.70
C GLY A 251 -32.84 -36.00 23.06
N SER A 252 -31.85 -36.71 23.60
CA SER A 252 -31.85 -38.14 23.88
C SER A 252 -31.03 -38.32 25.15
#